data_AF-G4YFS7-F1
#
_entry.id   AF-G4YFS7-F1
#
_cell.length_a   1.000
_cell.length_b   1.000
_cell.length_c   1.000
_cell.angle_alpha   90.00
_cell.angle_beta   90.00
_cell.angle_gamma   90.00
#
_symmetry.space_group_name_H-M   'P 1'
#
loop_
_entity.id
_entity.type
_entity.pdbx_description
1 polymer ?
#
loop_
_entity_poly.entity_id
_entity_poly.type
_entity_poly.pdbx_seq_one_letter_code
_entity_poly.pdbx_strand_id
1 'polypeptide(L)'
;MDMALEKLLPAITKYMRVLGQFFLRQAVQSSSTAGKPQDYRISGTAFISLMKQVRVFPQLFHRRELENAVRLSSCSSPESEELNFPEFIEALVRCSCTLRWGELDGNKPTADTNDTVVVIKFVMLIFAMEGQGTVLKKRNEDVGAILGFLGEQQKKKQAEKMIRFRKMLSDNKRRVQASRKHQIPTV
;
A
#
# COMPACT_ATOMS: atom_id res chain seq x y z
N MET A 1 11.44 5.82 2.88
CA MET A 1 10.68 4.90 2.00
C MET A 1 10.02 3.79 2.82
N ASP A 2 10.70 3.27 3.86
CA ASP A 2 10.18 2.20 4.73
C ASP A 2 8.87 2.54 5.47
N MET A 3 8.70 3.76 6.00
CA MET A 3 7.45 4.16 6.68
C MET A 3 6.24 4.26 5.74
N ALA A 4 6.43 4.69 4.49
CA ALA A 4 5.35 4.77 3.50
C ALA A 4 4.88 3.36 3.11
N LEU A 5 5.82 2.43 2.91
CA LEU A 5 5.51 1.02 2.63
C LEU A 5 4.78 0.36 3.82
N GLU A 6 5.23 0.62 5.06
CA GLU A 6 4.55 0.12 6.27
C GLU A 6 3.10 0.64 6.40
N LYS A 7 2.83 1.87 5.96
CA LYS A 7 1.49 2.47 5.96
C LYS A 7 0.64 1.98 4.78
N LEU A 8 1.25 1.61 3.65
CA LEU A 8 0.57 1.06 2.47
C LEU A 8 0.18 -0.41 2.63
N LEU A 9 0.99 -1.22 3.32
CA LEU A 9 0.76 -2.65 3.49
C LEU A 9 -0.66 -2.99 3.98
N PRO A 10 -1.21 -2.35 5.04
CA PRO A 10 -2.59 -2.60 5.46
C PRO A 10 -3.63 -2.35 4.37
N ALA A 11 -3.46 -1.31 3.55
CA ALA A 11 -4.35 -1.00 2.44
C ALA A 11 -4.23 -2.06 1.33
N ILE A 12 -3.00 -2.43 0.96
CA ILE A 12 -2.73 -3.48 -0.03
C ILE A 12 -3.35 -4.82 0.42
N THR A 13 -3.15 -5.21 1.69
CA THR A 13 -3.76 -6.43 2.25
C THR A 13 -5.29 -6.37 2.22
N LYS A 14 -5.89 -5.23 2.61
CA LYS A 14 -7.34 -5.05 2.59
C LYS A 14 -7.93 -5.24 1.18
N TYR A 15 -7.27 -4.70 0.16
CA TYR A 15 -7.76 -4.74 -1.22
C TYR A 15 -7.13 -5.84 -2.08
N MET A 16 -6.41 -6.79 -1.47
CA MET A 16 -5.63 -7.81 -2.19
C MET A 16 -6.48 -8.64 -3.15
N ARG A 17 -7.73 -8.95 -2.78
CA ARG A 17 -8.66 -9.69 -3.64
C ARG A 17 -9.04 -8.89 -4.90
N VAL A 18 -9.33 -7.60 -4.74
CA VAL A 18 -9.69 -6.69 -5.84
C VAL A 18 -8.49 -6.48 -6.77
N LEU A 19 -7.32 -6.22 -6.18
CA LEU A 19 -6.06 -6.09 -6.93
C LEU A 19 -5.73 -7.37 -7.72
N GLY A 20 -5.91 -8.53 -7.09
CA GLY A 20 -5.74 -9.83 -7.73
C GLY A 20 -6.70 -10.04 -8.91
N GLN A 21 -7.96 -9.62 -8.78
CA GLN A 21 -8.93 -9.70 -9.88
C GLN A 21 -8.54 -8.81 -11.06
N PHE A 22 -8.09 -7.58 -10.83
CA PHE A 22 -7.61 -6.70 -11.90
C PHE A 22 -6.40 -7.31 -12.63
N PHE A 23 -5.45 -7.83 -11.86
CA PHE A 23 -4.25 -8.46 -12.41
C PHE A 23 -4.58 -9.71 -13.24
N LEU A 24 -5.28 -10.68 -12.64
CA LEU A 24 -5.58 -11.95 -13.30
C LEU A 24 -6.45 -11.76 -14.54
N ARG A 25 -7.37 -10.80 -14.54
CA ARG A 25 -8.20 -10.51 -15.72
C ARG A 25 -7.37 -10.14 -16.94
N GLN A 26 -6.25 -9.43 -16.76
CA GLN A 26 -5.35 -9.08 -17.86
C GLN A 26 -4.32 -10.18 -18.14
N ALA A 27 -3.79 -10.80 -17.08
CA ALA A 27 -2.75 -11.82 -17.22
C ALA A 27 -3.29 -13.07 -17.94
N VAL A 28 -4.54 -13.47 -17.69
CA VAL A 28 -5.18 -14.61 -18.36
C VAL A 28 -5.47 -14.31 -19.83
N GLN A 29 -5.81 -13.07 -20.17
CA GLN A 29 -5.99 -12.65 -21.57
C GLN A 29 -4.66 -12.64 -22.34
N SER A 30 -3.54 -12.49 -21.63
CA SER A 30 -2.20 -12.40 -22.19
C SER A 30 -1.47 -13.77 -22.22
N SER A 31 -1.88 -14.72 -21.37
CA SER A 31 -1.27 -16.05 -21.28
C SER A 31 -1.89 -17.05 -22.26
N SER A 32 -1.19 -17.34 -23.36
CA SER A 32 -1.62 -18.30 -24.39
C SER A 32 -1.21 -19.76 -24.12
N THR A 33 -0.58 -20.09 -23.00
CA THR A 33 0.12 -21.37 -22.82
C THR A 33 -0.51 -22.27 -21.76
N ALA A 34 -1.23 -23.29 -22.21
CA ALA A 34 -1.71 -24.39 -21.38
C ALA A 34 -0.54 -25.28 -20.93
N GLY A 35 -0.45 -25.60 -19.62
CA GLY A 35 0.31 -26.75 -19.12
C GLY A 35 1.56 -26.50 -18.26
N LYS A 36 1.90 -25.26 -17.89
CA LYS A 36 2.97 -24.96 -16.90
C LYS A 36 2.38 -24.22 -15.68
N PRO A 37 3.03 -24.24 -14.50
CA PRO A 37 2.67 -23.32 -13.43
C PRO A 37 2.65 -21.91 -14.03
N GLN A 38 1.47 -21.28 -14.02
CA GLN A 38 1.26 -20.01 -14.71
C GLN A 38 2.03 -18.91 -13.98
N ASP A 39 3.18 -18.55 -14.55
CA ASP A 39 3.84 -17.29 -14.24
C ASP A 39 3.03 -16.17 -14.89
N TYR A 40 1.93 -15.80 -14.23
CA TYR A 40 1.05 -14.75 -14.70
C TYR A 40 1.82 -13.44 -14.72
N ARG A 41 1.89 -12.84 -15.91
CA ARG A 41 2.51 -11.55 -16.15
C ARG A 41 1.58 -10.69 -16.99
N ILE A 42 1.72 -9.38 -16.82
CA ILE A 42 1.05 -8.41 -17.68
C ILE A 42 2.12 -7.56 -18.35
N SER A 43 1.99 -7.34 -19.66
CA SER A 43 2.83 -6.38 -20.36
C SER A 43 2.44 -4.94 -20.00
N GLY A 44 3.33 -3.97 -20.22
CA GLY A 44 2.99 -2.56 -20.10
C GLY A 44 1.79 -2.14 -20.96
N THR A 45 1.61 -2.76 -22.14
CA THR A 45 0.45 -2.51 -23.01
C THR A 45 -0.85 -3.04 -22.40
N ALA A 46 -0.82 -4.23 -21.77
CA ALA A 46 -1.95 -4.79 -21.04
C ALA A 46 -2.30 -3.96 -19.80
N PHE A 47 -1.28 -3.46 -19.08
CA PHE A 47 -1.48 -2.52 -17.96
C PHE A 47 -2.20 -1.25 -18.43
N ILE A 48 -1.74 -0.61 -19.51
CA ILE A 48 -2.41 0.59 -20.05
C ILE A 48 -3.83 0.26 -20.52
N SER A 49 -4.05 -0.91 -21.12
CA SER A 49 -5.38 -1.38 -21.52
C SER A 49 -6.32 -1.52 -20.33
N LEU A 50 -5.87 -2.11 -19.22
CA LEU A 50 -6.62 -2.16 -17.96
C LEU A 50 -7.00 -0.77 -17.49
N MET A 51 -6.06 0.17 -17.46
CA MET A 51 -6.31 1.55 -17.02
C MET A 51 -7.38 2.25 -17.90
N LYS A 52 -7.47 1.91 -19.19
CA LYS A 52 -8.58 2.35 -20.06
C LYS A 52 -9.90 1.69 -19.69
N GLN A 53 -9.90 0.37 -19.52
CA GLN A 53 -11.12 -0.42 -19.23
C GLN A 53 -11.79 0.05 -17.94
N VAL A 54 -10.99 0.37 -16.92
CA VAL A 54 -11.47 0.88 -15.63
C VAL A 54 -11.64 2.40 -15.60
N ARG A 55 -11.54 3.06 -16.76
CA ARG A 55 -11.79 4.50 -16.99
C ARG A 55 -10.93 5.47 -16.19
N VAL A 56 -9.80 5.03 -15.63
CA VAL A 56 -8.82 5.92 -14.98
C VAL A 56 -7.86 6.56 -15.99
N PHE A 57 -7.70 5.97 -17.18
CA PHE A 57 -7.01 6.55 -18.32
C PHE A 57 -8.01 6.81 -19.46
N PRO A 58 -8.09 8.03 -20.05
CA PRO A 58 -7.21 9.19 -19.85
C PRO A 58 -7.65 10.20 -18.78
N GLN A 59 -8.62 9.87 -17.92
CA GLN A 59 -9.22 10.85 -17.00
C GLN A 59 -8.29 11.32 -15.87
N LEU A 60 -7.51 10.41 -15.30
CA LEU A 60 -6.65 10.68 -14.14
C LEU A 60 -5.16 10.70 -14.48
N PHE A 61 -4.78 10.10 -15.61
CA PHE A 61 -3.40 9.94 -16.01
C PHE A 61 -3.20 10.25 -17.48
N HIS A 62 -1.99 10.68 -17.81
CA HIS A 62 -1.46 10.69 -19.17
C HIS A 62 -0.78 9.35 -19.46
N ARG A 63 -0.69 9.01 -20.75
CA ARG A 63 -0.05 7.78 -21.20
C ARG A 63 1.39 7.63 -20.68
N ARG A 64 2.18 8.72 -20.75
CA ARG A 64 3.59 8.74 -20.30
C ARG A 64 3.73 8.44 -18.81
N GLU A 65 2.76 8.85 -17.98
CA GLU A 65 2.79 8.60 -16.54
C GLU A 65 2.62 7.11 -16.25
N LEU A 66 1.74 6.43 -17.01
CA LEU A 66 1.54 4.99 -16.89
C LEU A 66 2.74 4.19 -17.42
N GLU A 67 3.29 4.58 -18.56
CA GLU A 67 4.50 3.93 -19.13
C GLU A 67 5.69 4.05 -18.18
N ASN A 68 5.89 5.22 -17.57
CA ASN A 68 6.95 5.42 -16.58
C ASN A 68 6.71 4.57 -15.32
N ALA A 69 5.46 4.43 -14.86
CA ALA A 69 5.15 3.60 -13.70
C ALA A 69 5.47 2.12 -13.96
N VAL A 70 5.14 1.60 -15.15
CA VAL A 70 5.49 0.22 -15.55
C VAL A 70 7.00 0.06 -15.58
N ARG A 71 7.72 0.91 -16.33
CA ARG A 71 9.17 0.80 -16.50
C ARG A 71 9.93 0.83 -15.18
N LEU A 72 9.48 1.66 -14.24
CA LEU A 72 10.12 1.79 -12.93
C LEU A 72 9.78 0.64 -11.96
N SER A 73 8.77 -0.16 -12.27
CA SER A 73 8.32 -1.29 -11.43
C SER A 73 8.66 -2.66 -12.01
N SER A 74 8.97 -2.78 -13.30
CA SER A 74 9.35 -4.05 -13.96
C SER A 74 10.78 -4.48 -13.61
N CYS A 75 11.06 -4.72 -12.33
CA CYS A 75 12.39 -5.07 -11.83
C CYS A 75 12.84 -6.47 -12.27
N SER A 76 11.91 -7.43 -12.34
CA SER A 76 12.17 -8.82 -12.70
C SER A 76 12.33 -9.03 -14.20
N SER A 77 11.81 -8.13 -15.03
CA SER A 77 11.92 -8.21 -16.49
C SER A 77 11.93 -6.82 -17.13
N PRO A 78 13.03 -6.06 -16.96
CA PRO A 78 13.11 -4.67 -17.42
C PRO A 78 13.14 -4.55 -18.94
N GLU A 79 13.62 -5.57 -19.65
CA GLU A 79 13.69 -5.58 -21.12
C GLU A 79 12.32 -5.80 -21.78
N SER A 80 11.46 -6.61 -21.15
CA SER A 80 10.10 -6.89 -21.67
C SER A 80 9.03 -5.95 -21.10
N GLU A 81 9.37 -5.12 -20.10
CA GLU A 81 8.43 -4.27 -19.35
C GLU A 81 7.19 -5.06 -18.89
N GLU A 82 7.42 -6.31 -18.46
CA GLU A 82 6.38 -7.18 -17.90
C GLU A 82 6.37 -7.09 -16.38
N LEU A 83 5.16 -7.13 -15.81
CA LEU A 83 4.92 -7.04 -14.38
C LEU A 83 4.36 -8.35 -13.87
N ASN A 84 5.01 -8.91 -12.86
CA ASN A 84 4.38 -9.90 -11.97
C ASN A 84 3.41 -9.20 -11.00
N PHE A 85 2.70 -9.96 -10.15
CA PHE A 85 1.68 -9.39 -9.27
C PHE A 85 2.21 -8.33 -8.26
N PRO A 86 3.32 -8.58 -7.53
CA PRO A 86 3.97 -7.54 -6.73
C PRO A 86 4.32 -6.27 -7.51
N GLU A 87 4.91 -6.41 -8.69
CA GLU A 87 5.32 -5.29 -9.54
C GLU A 87 4.12 -4.52 -10.10
N PHE A 88 3.01 -5.21 -10.36
CA PHE A 88 1.73 -4.58 -10.70
C PHE A 88 1.22 -3.69 -9.55
N ILE A 89 1.28 -4.18 -8.31
CA ILE A 89 0.91 -3.38 -7.13
C ILE A 89 1.85 -2.18 -7.03
N GLU A 90 3.15 -2.38 -7.22
CA GLU A 90 4.13 -1.30 -7.19
C GLU A 90 3.84 -0.23 -8.26
N ALA A 91 3.51 -0.64 -9.49
CA ALA A 91 3.14 0.28 -10.56
C ALA A 91 1.91 1.13 -10.19
N LEU A 92 0.91 0.53 -9.52
CA LEU A 92 -0.25 1.27 -9.00
C LEU A 92 0.12 2.24 -7.88
N VAL A 93 1.03 1.84 -6.97
CA VAL A 93 1.57 2.74 -5.95
C VAL A 93 2.30 3.91 -6.60
N ARG A 94 3.15 3.67 -7.61
CA ARG A 94 3.81 4.74 -8.37
C ARG A 94 2.82 5.68 -9.06
N CYS A 95 1.75 5.13 -9.65
CA CYS A 95 0.65 5.94 -10.19
C CYS A 95 0.01 6.82 -9.11
N SER A 96 -0.22 6.30 -7.90
CA SER A 96 -0.77 7.11 -6.81
C SER A 96 0.16 8.24 -6.35
N CYS A 97 1.48 8.11 -6.52
CA CYS A 97 2.44 9.17 -6.22
C CYS A 97 2.37 10.34 -7.21
N THR A 98 2.04 10.08 -8.48
CA THR A 98 1.94 11.11 -9.53
C THR A 98 0.52 11.66 -9.69
N LEU A 99 -0.46 10.99 -9.08
CA LEU A 99 -1.86 11.37 -9.13
C LEU A 99 -2.08 12.76 -8.50
N ARG A 100 -2.56 13.70 -9.31
CA ARG A 100 -2.94 15.05 -8.86
C ARG A 100 -4.39 15.01 -8.37
N TRP A 101 -4.61 15.31 -7.09
CA TRP A 101 -5.95 15.21 -6.52
C TRP A 101 -6.31 16.45 -5.70
N GLY A 102 -6.58 17.55 -6.40
CA GLY A 102 -7.11 18.79 -5.82
C GLY A 102 -6.33 19.29 -4.60
N GLU A 103 -7.06 19.57 -3.51
CA GLU A 103 -6.56 20.19 -2.27
C GLU A 103 -5.52 19.35 -1.49
N LEU A 104 -5.38 18.05 -1.79
CA LEU A 104 -4.37 17.19 -1.15
C LEU A 104 -2.94 17.64 -1.44
N ASP A 105 -2.72 18.38 -2.54
CA ASP A 105 -1.41 18.85 -2.99
C ASP A 105 -1.09 20.30 -2.52
N GLY A 106 -2.03 20.98 -1.84
CA GLY A 106 -1.99 22.43 -1.62
C GLY A 106 -1.18 22.95 -0.43
N ASN A 107 -0.87 22.13 0.57
CA ASN A 107 -0.16 22.56 1.78
C ASN A 107 1.21 21.89 1.88
N LYS A 108 2.24 22.64 2.32
CA LYS A 108 3.58 22.09 2.66
C LYS A 108 3.43 20.92 3.63
N PRO A 109 3.53 19.66 3.18
CA PRO A 109 3.29 18.52 4.06
C PRO A 109 4.54 18.27 4.88
N THR A 110 4.39 17.90 6.15
CA THR A 110 5.49 17.22 6.85
C THR A 110 5.65 15.82 6.23
N ALA A 111 6.81 15.18 6.41
CA ALA A 111 7.08 13.86 5.82
C ALA A 111 5.99 12.81 6.17
N ASP A 112 5.44 12.86 7.39
CA ASP A 112 4.34 12.00 7.82
C ASP A 112 3.02 12.26 7.10
N THR A 113 2.75 13.53 6.77
CA THR A 113 1.59 13.92 5.96
C THR A 113 1.74 13.39 4.54
N ASN A 114 2.94 13.44 3.97
CA ASN A 114 3.19 12.98 2.60
C ASN A 114 2.95 11.47 2.44
N ASP A 115 3.46 10.65 3.39
CA ASP A 115 3.23 9.20 3.38
C ASP A 115 1.72 8.85 3.49
N THR A 116 0.99 9.61 4.31
CA THR A 116 -0.46 9.41 4.49
C THR A 116 -1.23 9.82 3.22
N VAL A 117 -0.81 10.89 2.56
CA VAL A 117 -1.39 11.35 1.28
C VAL A 117 -1.22 10.28 0.20
N VAL A 118 -0.06 9.62 0.11
CA VAL A 118 0.15 8.52 -0.84
C VAL A 118 -0.80 7.35 -0.57
N VAL A 119 -0.99 6.95 0.69
CA VAL A 119 -1.95 5.89 1.04
C VAL A 119 -3.38 6.28 0.65
N ILE A 120 -3.79 7.52 0.89
CA ILE A 120 -5.10 8.04 0.47
C ILE A 120 -5.23 7.96 -1.06
N LYS A 121 -4.25 8.50 -1.80
CA LYS A 121 -4.25 8.48 -3.27
C LYS A 121 -4.29 7.06 -3.83
N PHE A 122 -3.59 6.11 -3.20
CA PHE A 122 -3.61 4.70 -3.58
C PHE A 122 -5.00 4.08 -3.41
N VAL A 123 -5.66 4.33 -2.27
CA VAL A 123 -7.04 3.86 -2.04
C VAL A 123 -8.02 4.51 -3.02
N MET A 124 -7.89 5.81 -3.27
CA MET A 124 -8.73 6.53 -4.23
C MET A 124 -8.57 5.99 -5.65
N LEU A 125 -7.35 5.60 -6.02
CA LEU A 125 -7.08 4.95 -7.29
C LEU A 125 -7.81 3.61 -7.39
N ILE A 126 -7.73 2.74 -6.39
CA ILE A 126 -8.47 1.46 -6.35
C ILE A 126 -9.98 1.70 -6.52
N PHE A 127 -10.51 2.69 -5.80
CA PHE A 127 -11.93 3.07 -5.86
C PHE A 127 -12.38 3.62 -7.20
N ALA A 128 -11.50 4.32 -7.91
CA ALA A 128 -11.75 4.75 -9.28
C ALA A 128 -11.75 3.54 -10.23
N MET A 129 -10.81 2.61 -10.04
CA MET A 129 -10.69 1.40 -10.86
C MET A 129 -11.89 0.43 -10.72
N GLU A 130 -12.55 0.38 -9.57
CA GLU A 130 -13.77 -0.43 -9.38
C GLU A 130 -15.01 0.13 -10.11
N GLY A 131 -14.90 1.25 -10.84
CA GLY A 131 -15.99 1.77 -11.65
C GLY A 131 -17.09 2.50 -10.88
N GLN A 132 -16.88 2.80 -9.60
CA GLN A 132 -17.73 3.73 -8.83
C GLN A 132 -17.44 5.21 -9.18
N GLY A 133 -17.20 5.50 -10.47
CA GLY A 133 -16.82 6.80 -11.03
C GLY A 133 -17.90 7.88 -10.99
N THR A 134 -19.10 7.57 -10.49
CA THR A 134 -20.18 8.55 -10.18
C THR A 134 -20.30 8.85 -8.68
N VAL A 135 -19.48 8.22 -7.84
CA VAL A 135 -19.62 8.19 -6.37
C VAL A 135 -18.52 9.01 -5.70
N LEU A 136 -18.22 10.20 -6.23
CA LEU A 136 -17.33 11.16 -5.57
C LEU A 136 -18.03 11.96 -4.46
N LYS A 137 -19.37 11.90 -4.36
CA LYS A 137 -20.14 12.53 -3.26
C LYS A 137 -20.41 11.61 -2.06
N LYS A 138 -20.35 10.27 -2.21
CA LYS A 138 -20.77 9.32 -1.17
C LYS A 138 -19.62 8.76 -0.31
N ARG A 139 -18.37 9.13 -0.59
CA ARG A 139 -17.16 8.44 -0.06
C ARG A 139 -16.24 9.31 0.81
N ASN A 140 -16.72 10.46 1.28
CA ASN A 140 -16.04 11.19 2.37
C ASN A 140 -16.08 10.37 3.69
N GLU A 141 -17.14 9.58 3.89
CA GLU A 141 -17.30 8.67 5.04
C GLU A 141 -16.32 7.49 5.00
N ASP A 142 -16.09 6.89 3.82
CA ASP A 142 -15.13 5.79 3.66
C ASP A 142 -13.67 6.25 3.81
N VAL A 143 -13.34 7.44 3.32
CA VAL A 143 -12.02 8.06 3.56
C VAL A 143 -11.87 8.38 5.04
N GLY A 144 -12.91 8.90 5.69
CA GLY A 144 -12.96 9.11 7.15
C GLY A 144 -12.80 7.80 7.94
N ALA A 145 -13.44 6.71 7.51
CA ALA A 145 -13.34 5.39 8.14
C ALA A 145 -11.96 4.76 7.95
N ILE A 146 -11.32 4.97 6.79
CA ILE A 146 -9.95 4.50 6.54
C ILE A 146 -8.92 5.31 7.31
N LEU A 147 -9.09 6.63 7.40
CA LEU A 147 -8.29 7.50 8.25
C LEU A 147 -8.49 7.16 9.73
N GLY A 148 -9.73 6.88 10.14
CA GLY A 148 -10.09 6.40 11.47
C GLY A 148 -9.42 5.06 11.79
N PHE A 149 -9.50 4.10 10.87
CA PHE A 149 -8.85 2.79 11.00
C PHE A 149 -7.32 2.90 11.04
N LEU A 150 -6.71 3.75 10.20
CA LEU A 150 -5.26 4.02 10.24
C LEU A 150 -4.85 4.67 11.58
N GLY A 151 -5.65 5.62 12.07
CA GLY A 151 -5.45 6.24 13.37
C GLY A 151 -5.60 5.25 14.54
N GLU A 152 -6.58 4.35 14.49
CA GLU A 152 -6.77 3.29 15.48
C GLU A 152 -5.65 2.26 15.44
N GLN A 153 -5.17 1.88 14.25
CA GLN A 153 -4.03 0.97 14.09
C GLN A 153 -2.73 1.59 14.63
N GLN A 154 -2.51 2.91 14.42
CA GLN A 154 -1.39 3.61 15.04
C GLN A 154 -1.51 3.65 16.57
N LYS A 155 -2.70 3.96 17.11
CA LYS A 155 -2.95 3.95 18.57
C LYS A 155 -2.74 2.56 19.17
N LYS A 156 -3.20 1.50 18.49
CA LYS A 156 -3.01 0.11 18.92
C LYS A 156 -1.53 -0.28 18.94
N LYS A 157 -0.79 0.04 17.88
CA LYS A 157 0.68 -0.19 17.84
C LYS A 157 1.43 0.59 18.93
N GLN A 158 1.02 1.84 19.22
CA GLN A 158 1.60 2.61 20.34
C GLN A 158 1.26 1.99 21.70
N ALA A 159 0.00 1.56 21.90
CA ALA A 159 -0.43 0.90 23.11
C ALA A 159 0.31 -0.42 23.34
N GLU A 160 0.49 -1.24 22.30
CA GLU A 160 1.27 -2.49 22.36
C GLU A 160 2.75 -2.23 22.68
N LYS A 161 3.38 -1.22 22.06
CA LYS A 161 4.74 -0.80 22.40
C LYS A 161 4.84 -0.36 23.87
N MET A 162 3.86 0.39 24.35
CA MET A 162 3.83 0.88 25.73
C MET A 162 3.55 -0.23 26.75
N ILE A 163 2.70 -1.20 26.43
CA ILE A 163 2.48 -2.42 27.21
C ILE A 163 3.77 -3.24 27.29
N ARG A 164 4.45 -3.43 26.15
CA ARG A 164 5.73 -4.16 26.08
C ARG A 164 6.81 -3.46 26.90
N PHE A 165 6.87 -2.13 26.85
CA PHE A 165 7.79 -1.33 27.66
C PHE A 165 7.49 -1.45 29.16
N ARG A 166 6.22 -1.34 29.57
CA ARG A 166 5.82 -1.54 30.97
C ARG A 166 6.17 -2.94 31.47
N LYS A 167 5.96 -3.97 30.64
CA LYS A 167 6.35 -5.35 30.94
C LYS A 167 7.87 -5.48 31.14
N MET A 168 8.67 -4.90 30.25
CA MET A 168 10.13 -4.87 30.39
C MET A 168 10.57 -4.16 31.69
N LEU A 169 9.97 -3.02 32.04
CA LEU A 169 10.27 -2.33 33.29
C LEU A 169 9.91 -3.17 34.52
N SER A 170 8.77 -3.85 34.52
CA SER A 170 8.38 -4.74 35.62
C SER A 170 9.29 -5.96 35.73
N ASP A 171 9.71 -6.54 34.61
CA ASP A 171 10.64 -7.67 34.59
C ASP A 171 12.04 -7.26 35.07
N ASN A 172 12.48 -6.05 34.72
CA ASN A 172 13.74 -5.50 35.20
C ASN A 172 13.69 -5.22 36.71
N LYS A 173 12.58 -4.65 37.22
CA LYS A 173 12.37 -4.46 38.66
C LYS A 173 12.35 -5.78 39.44
N ARG A 174 11.74 -6.84 38.87
CA ARG A 174 11.76 -8.20 39.46
C ARG A 174 13.17 -8.79 39.48
N ARG A 175 13.95 -8.62 38.41
CA ARG A 175 15.36 -9.05 38.35
C ARG A 175 16.23 -8.31 39.38
N VAL A 176 16.05 -7.01 39.55
CA VAL A 176 16.76 -6.20 40.57
C VAL A 176 16.37 -6.59 42.00
N GLN A 177 15.12 -6.97 42.25
CA GLN A 177 14.71 -7.48 43.56
C GLN A 177 15.23 -8.90 43.83
N ALA A 178 15.27 -9.75 42.79
CA ALA A 178 15.84 -11.09 42.90
C ALA A 178 17.37 -11.07 43.16
N SER A 179 18.09 -10.12 42.54
CA SER A 179 19.53 -9.92 42.80
C SER A 179 19.81 -9.34 44.18
N ARG A 180 18.96 -8.46 44.71
CA ARG A 180 19.06 -7.96 46.10
C ARG A 180 18.81 -9.03 47.16
N LYS A 181 17.97 -10.02 46.88
CA LYS A 181 17.75 -11.17 47.79
C LYS A 181 18.94 -12.15 47.85
N HIS A 182 19.89 -12.05 46.90
CA HIS A 182 21.10 -12.88 46.88
C HIS A 182 22.34 -12.17 47.47
N GLN A 183 22.22 -10.91 47.92
CA GLN A 183 23.23 -10.29 48.77
C GLN A 183 22.97 -10.70 50.23
N ILE A 184 23.59 -11.81 50.61
CA ILE A 184 23.78 -12.19 52.02
C ILE A 184 24.63 -11.09 52.67
N PRO A 185 24.28 -10.57 53.86
CA PRO A 185 25.15 -9.63 54.55
C PRO A 185 26.43 -10.36 54.96
N THR A 186 27.57 -9.92 54.43
CA THR A 186 28.88 -10.29 54.96
C THR A 186 29.03 -9.61 56.33
N VAL A 187 29.04 -10.42 57.39
CA VAL A 187 29.51 -10.04 58.73
C VAL A 187 31.03 -10.14 58.75
#